data_AF-Q8S554-F1
#
_entry.id   AF-Q8S554-F1
#
_cell.length_a   1.000
_cell.length_b   1.000
_cell.length_c   1.000
_cell.angle_alpha   90.00
_cell.angle_beta   90.00
_cell.angle_gamma   90.00
#
_symmetry.space_group_name_H-M   'P 1'
#
loop_
_entity.id
_entity.type
_entity.pdbx_description
1 polymer ?
#
loop_
_entity_poly.entity_id
_entity_poly.type
_entity_poly.pdbx_seq_one_letter_code
_entity_poly.pdbx_strand_id
1 'polypeptide(L)'
;DATTHKFKGKTVMTESERYESLRHCKWVDEVIPDAPWVVNEEFLDKHNIDYVAHDSLPYADASGAGKDVYEFVKAVGRFKETKRTEGISTSDIIMRIVKDYNQYVLRNLDRGYTRKELGVSFVKEKRLRVNMRVKKLQEKVKEKKK
;
A
#
# COMPACT_ATOMS: atom_id res chain seq x y z
N ASP A 1 -4.21 -0.18 13.33
CA ASP A 1 -4.19 -1.25 12.31
C ASP A 1 -5.56 -1.90 12.17
N ALA A 2 -6.21 -2.27 13.28
CA ALA A 2 -7.54 -2.89 13.30
C ALA A 2 -8.57 -2.19 12.38
N THR A 3 -8.74 -0.87 12.53
CA THR A 3 -9.67 -0.06 11.72
C THR A 3 -9.34 -0.14 10.23
N THR A 4 -8.05 0.00 9.86
CA THR A 4 -7.60 -0.08 8.47
C THR A 4 -7.84 -1.48 7.88
N HIS A 5 -7.57 -2.54 8.64
CA HIS A 5 -7.78 -3.92 8.17
C HIS A 5 -9.26 -4.24 8.00
N LYS A 6 -10.13 -3.67 8.85
CA LYS A 6 -11.59 -3.83 8.77
C LYS A 6 -12.20 -3.14 7.56
N PHE A 7 -11.79 -1.90 7.27
CA PHE A 7 -12.48 -1.04 6.29
C PHE A 7 -11.72 -0.80 4.98
N LYS A 8 -10.46 -1.21 4.88
CA LYS A 8 -9.62 -0.97 3.70
C LYS A 8 -8.87 -2.21 3.22
N GLY A 9 -8.05 -2.78 4.08
CA GLY A 9 -7.18 -3.90 3.74
C GLY A 9 -5.90 -3.94 4.57
N LYS A 10 -5.02 -4.89 4.24
CA LYS A 10 -3.78 -5.15 4.98
C LYS A 10 -2.77 -4.01 4.82
N THR A 11 -2.01 -3.77 5.86
CA THR A 11 -0.89 -2.82 5.89
C THR A 11 0.44 -3.58 5.86
N VAL A 12 1.44 -3.04 5.15
CA VAL A 12 2.81 -3.57 5.20
C VAL A 12 3.51 -3.11 6.49
N MET A 13 3.39 -1.82 6.81
CA MET A 13 3.87 -1.25 8.05
C MET A 13 2.79 -1.34 9.13
N THR A 14 3.20 -1.67 10.35
CA THR A 14 2.40 -1.60 11.57
C THR A 14 1.98 -0.16 11.87
N GLU A 15 0.99 0.02 12.75
CA GLU A 15 0.55 1.35 13.16
C GLU A 15 1.65 2.15 13.84
N SER A 16 2.46 1.53 14.70
CA SER A 16 3.58 2.20 15.37
C SER A 16 4.61 2.71 14.37
N GLU A 17 4.99 1.91 13.38
CA GLU A 17 5.90 2.34 12.31
C GLU A 17 5.31 3.49 11.48
N ARG A 18 4.00 3.48 11.23
CA ARG A 18 3.31 4.56 10.50
C ARG A 18 3.23 5.85 11.33
N TYR A 19 2.97 5.76 12.63
CA TYR A 19 2.99 6.92 13.51
C TYR A 19 4.37 7.56 13.51
N GLU A 20 5.43 6.77 13.63
CA GLU A 20 6.79 7.30 13.63
C GLU A 20 7.19 7.89 12.28
N SER A 21 6.75 7.27 11.18
CA SER A 21 6.93 7.83 9.84
C SER A 21 6.32 9.23 9.71
N LEU A 22 5.15 9.47 10.32
CA LEU A 22 4.51 10.80 10.32
C LEU A 22 5.25 11.81 11.18
N ARG A 23 5.78 11.41 12.35
CA ARG A 23 6.55 12.30 13.24
C ARG A 23 7.84 12.84 12.61
N HIS A 24 8.37 12.13 11.62
CA HIS A 24 9.56 12.58 10.87
C HIS A 24 9.24 13.34 9.59
N CYS A 25 7.96 13.62 9.30
CA CYS A 25 7.57 14.46 8.18
C CYS A 25 7.82 15.93 8.52
N LYS A 26 8.55 16.65 7.66
CA LYS A 26 8.91 18.07 7.82
C LYS A 26 7.73 18.99 8.16
N TRP A 27 6.54 18.65 7.66
CA TRP A 27 5.34 19.50 7.71
C TRP A 27 4.36 19.10 8.82
N VAL A 28 4.72 18.14 9.67
CA VAL A 28 3.85 17.62 10.73
C VAL A 28 4.31 18.19 12.07
N ASP A 29 3.39 18.89 12.74
CA ASP A 29 3.61 19.41 14.09
C ASP A 29 3.12 18.43 15.18
N GLU A 30 1.97 17.79 14.96
CA GLU A 30 1.35 16.83 15.89
C GLU A 30 0.86 15.57 15.15
N VAL A 31 0.99 14.42 15.82
CA VAL A 31 0.42 13.14 15.36
C VAL A 31 -0.58 12.64 16.40
N ILE A 32 -1.84 12.51 16.00
CA ILE A 32 -2.93 11.90 16.79
C ILE A 32 -2.99 10.40 16.45
N PRO A 33 -2.59 9.49 17.35
CA PRO A 33 -2.73 8.06 17.14
C PRO A 33 -4.21 7.64 17.21
N ASP A 34 -4.50 6.45 16.68
CA ASP A 34 -5.85 5.85 16.68
C ASP A 34 -6.98 6.79 16.21
N ALA A 35 -6.71 7.57 15.16
CA ALA A 35 -7.71 8.44 14.55
C ALA A 35 -8.93 7.65 14.04
N PRO A 36 -10.15 8.21 14.17
CA PRO A 36 -11.37 7.52 13.79
C PRO A 36 -11.48 7.35 12.26
N TRP A 37 -12.25 6.36 11.83
CA TRP A 37 -12.51 6.13 10.39
C TRP A 37 -13.34 7.26 9.76
N VAL A 38 -14.33 7.76 10.51
CA VAL A 38 -15.17 8.91 10.16
C VAL A 38 -15.00 9.93 11.28
N VAL A 39 -14.60 11.15 10.93
CA VAL A 39 -14.47 12.25 11.90
C VAL A 39 -15.84 12.84 12.20
N ASN A 40 -16.05 13.24 13.46
CA ASN A 40 -17.28 13.88 13.92
C ASN A 40 -16.95 15.21 14.64
N GLU A 41 -17.99 15.95 15.02
CA GLU A 41 -17.84 17.24 15.71
C GLU A 41 -17.05 17.11 17.03
N GLU A 42 -17.36 16.09 17.84
CA GLU A 42 -16.65 15.83 19.10
C GLU A 42 -15.13 15.67 18.89
N PHE A 43 -14.71 14.93 17.86
CA PHE A 43 -13.29 14.76 17.54
C PHE A 43 -12.65 16.07 17.06
N LEU A 44 -13.35 16.84 16.23
CA LEU A 44 -12.88 18.14 15.77
C LEU A 44 -12.70 19.11 16.93
N ASP A 45 -13.66 19.18 17.85
CA ASP A 45 -13.62 20.08 19.00
C ASP A 45 -12.55 19.67 20.00
N LYS A 46 -12.45 18.37 20.32
CA LYS A 46 -11.43 17.83 21.22
C LYS A 46 -10.01 18.20 20.82
N HIS A 47 -9.74 18.26 19.51
CA HIS A 47 -8.43 18.55 18.95
C HIS A 47 -8.31 19.96 18.36
N ASN A 48 -9.32 20.83 18.57
CA ASN A 48 -9.38 22.20 18.02
C ASN A 48 -9.07 22.27 16.51
N ILE A 49 -9.66 21.36 15.71
CA ILE A 49 -9.35 21.21 14.28
C ILE A 49 -10.18 22.17 13.45
N ASP A 50 -9.60 23.25 12.92
CA ASP A 50 -10.29 24.23 12.07
C ASP A 50 -10.71 23.67 10.70
N TYR A 51 -9.84 22.89 10.06
CA TYR A 51 -10.03 22.35 8.72
C TYR A 51 -9.52 20.91 8.62
N VAL A 52 -10.16 20.12 7.75
CA VAL A 52 -9.73 18.76 7.40
C VAL A 52 -9.24 18.75 5.95
N ALA A 53 -7.99 18.32 5.73
CA ALA A 53 -7.38 18.29 4.41
C ALA A 53 -7.21 16.86 3.87
N HIS A 54 -7.76 16.60 2.68
CA HIS A 54 -7.61 15.32 1.95
C HIS A 54 -7.83 15.56 0.44
N ASP A 55 -7.54 14.57 -0.42
CA ASP A 55 -7.90 14.65 -1.84
C ASP A 55 -9.44 14.72 -2.03
N SER A 56 -9.88 15.28 -3.16
CA SER A 56 -11.29 15.60 -3.41
C SER A 56 -12.16 14.42 -3.82
N LEU A 57 -11.58 13.25 -4.07
CA LEU A 57 -12.34 12.08 -4.48
C LEU A 57 -13.23 11.61 -3.32
N PRO A 58 -14.50 11.24 -3.59
CA PRO A 58 -15.36 10.65 -2.56
C PRO A 58 -14.70 9.39 -2.00
N TYR A 59 -14.54 9.35 -0.68
CA TYR A 59 -13.98 8.19 -0.01
C TYR A 59 -15.12 7.33 0.50
N ALA A 60 -15.46 6.29 -0.27
CA ALA A 60 -16.58 5.40 0.03
C ALA A 60 -16.51 4.88 1.47
N ASP A 61 -17.58 5.13 2.22
CA ASP A 61 -17.64 4.75 3.62
C ASP A 61 -17.96 3.27 3.78
N ALA A 62 -16.90 2.48 4.00
CA ALA A 62 -17.01 1.05 4.27
C ALA A 62 -17.62 0.72 5.65
N SER A 63 -17.89 1.71 6.50
CA SER A 63 -18.63 1.50 7.76
C SER A 63 -20.15 1.46 7.55
N GLY A 64 -20.63 1.98 6.43
CA GLY A 64 -22.06 2.02 6.08
C GLY A 64 -22.83 3.18 6.70
N ALA A 65 -22.15 4.18 7.28
CA ALA A 65 -22.80 5.36 7.87
C ALA A 65 -23.13 6.44 6.83
N GLY A 66 -22.42 6.47 5.69
CA GLY A 66 -22.66 7.44 4.63
C GLY A 66 -22.16 6.99 3.25
N LYS A 67 -22.14 7.93 2.29
CA LYS A 67 -21.56 7.69 0.96
C LYS A 67 -20.10 8.12 0.89
N ASP A 68 -19.71 9.09 1.70
CA ASP A 68 -18.36 9.65 1.78
C ASP A 68 -18.00 9.91 3.25
N VAL A 69 -16.86 9.40 3.71
CA VAL A 69 -16.42 9.61 5.12
C VAL A 69 -16.17 11.09 5.44
N TYR A 70 -16.00 11.95 4.42
CA TYR A 70 -15.81 13.38 4.57
C TYR A 70 -17.09 14.21 4.35
N GLU A 71 -18.25 13.58 4.19
CA GLU A 71 -19.52 14.25 3.88
C GLU A 71 -19.86 15.35 4.90
N PHE A 72 -19.74 15.06 6.19
CA PHE A 72 -19.96 16.02 7.27
C PHE A 72 -19.07 17.26 7.16
N VAL A 73 -17.74 17.06 7.07
CA VAL A 73 -16.77 18.17 7.04
C VAL A 73 -16.86 18.99 5.75
N LYS A 74 -17.29 18.37 4.64
CA LYS A 74 -17.63 19.08 3.40
C LYS A 74 -18.88 19.94 3.57
N ALA A 75 -19.94 19.39 4.18
CA ALA A 75 -21.20 20.10 4.39
C ALA A 75 -21.06 21.35 5.28
N VAL A 76 -20.20 21.30 6.31
CA VAL A 76 -19.94 22.44 7.20
C VAL A 76 -18.84 23.40 6.69
N GLY A 77 -18.35 23.22 5.45
CA GLY A 77 -17.36 24.12 4.84
C GLY A 77 -15.95 24.04 5.44
N ARG A 78 -15.63 22.97 6.18
CA ARG A 78 -14.33 22.76 6.84
C ARG A 78 -13.39 21.84 6.07
N PHE A 79 -13.75 21.41 4.86
CA PHE A 79 -12.89 20.56 4.03
C PHE A 79 -11.95 21.39 3.14
N LYS A 80 -10.66 21.02 3.08
CA LYS A 80 -9.65 21.64 2.22
C LYS A 80 -9.07 20.60 1.26
N GLU A 81 -9.33 20.78 -0.03
CA GLU A 81 -8.89 19.84 -1.05
C GLU A 81 -7.37 19.91 -1.28
N THR A 82 -6.75 18.73 -1.37
CA THR A 82 -5.34 18.58 -1.76
C THR A 82 -5.23 17.82 -3.08
N LYS A 83 -4.06 17.92 -3.73
CA LYS A 83 -3.79 17.20 -4.98
C LYS A 83 -2.90 15.99 -4.72
N ARG A 84 -3.23 14.88 -5.36
CA ARG A 84 -2.42 13.67 -5.36
C ARG A 84 -1.12 13.93 -6.15
N THR A 85 -0.03 13.29 -5.72
CA THR A 85 1.22 13.27 -6.50
C THR A 85 1.18 12.10 -7.47
N GLU A 86 1.33 12.36 -8.76
CA GLU A 86 1.34 11.32 -9.79
C GLU A 86 2.62 10.47 -9.75
N GLY A 87 2.52 9.19 -10.15
CA GLY A 87 3.67 8.28 -10.25
C GLY A 87 4.16 7.66 -8.94
N ILE A 88 3.49 7.95 -7.81
CA ILE A 88 3.81 7.38 -6.51
C ILE A 88 2.55 6.95 -5.74
N SER A 89 2.54 5.71 -5.26
CA SER A 89 1.55 5.20 -4.32
C SER A 89 2.07 3.96 -3.59
N THR A 90 1.45 3.60 -2.47
CA THR A 90 1.78 2.35 -1.74
C THR A 90 1.63 1.13 -2.64
N SER A 91 0.57 1.08 -3.45
CA SER A 91 0.32 0.02 -4.41
C SER A 91 1.44 -0.07 -5.44
N ASP A 92 1.91 1.07 -5.97
CA ASP A 92 3.00 1.08 -6.95
C ASP A 92 4.31 0.56 -6.36
N ILE A 93 4.63 0.93 -5.13
CA ILE A 93 5.83 0.43 -4.43
C ILE A 93 5.73 -1.09 -4.24
N ILE A 94 4.58 -1.59 -3.76
CA ILE A 94 4.34 -3.03 -3.60
C ILE A 94 4.47 -3.75 -4.95
N MET A 95 3.88 -3.20 -6.01
CA MET A 95 3.93 -3.79 -7.34
C MET A 95 5.35 -3.86 -7.91
N ARG A 96 6.19 -2.83 -7.68
CA ARG A 96 7.61 -2.86 -8.06
C ARG A 96 8.33 -4.04 -7.39
N ILE A 97 8.12 -4.25 -6.10
CA ILE A 97 8.74 -5.36 -5.35
C ILE A 97 8.22 -6.72 -5.84
N VAL A 98 6.90 -6.87 -6.00
CA VAL A 98 6.27 -8.15 -6.39
C VAL A 98 6.64 -8.56 -7.81
N LYS A 99 6.74 -7.60 -8.74
CA LYS A 99 7.14 -7.85 -10.13
C LYS A 99 8.51 -8.53 -10.22
N ASP A 100 9.43 -8.12 -9.36
CA ASP A 100 10.82 -8.61 -9.37
C ASP A 100 11.02 -9.85 -8.47
N TYR A 101 10.05 -10.16 -7.60
CA TYR A 101 10.15 -11.25 -6.62
C TYR A 101 10.47 -12.61 -7.25
N ASN A 102 9.83 -12.96 -8.38
CA ASN A 102 10.09 -14.26 -9.02
C ASN A 102 11.52 -14.36 -9.56
N GLN A 103 12.07 -13.26 -10.09
CA GLN A 103 13.46 -13.20 -10.54
C GLN A 103 14.42 -13.27 -9.36
N TYR A 104 14.11 -12.57 -8.27
CA TYR A 104 14.87 -12.67 -7.02
C TYR A 104 14.96 -14.11 -6.52
N VAL A 105 13.83 -14.84 -6.48
CA VAL A 105 13.81 -16.25 -6.06
C VAL A 105 14.71 -17.11 -6.95
N LEU A 106 14.54 -17.03 -8.27
CA LEU A 106 15.31 -17.83 -9.21
C LEU A 106 16.82 -17.58 -9.12
N ARG A 107 17.22 -16.32 -9.05
CA ARG A 107 18.62 -15.93 -8.89
C ARG A 107 19.25 -16.51 -7.62
N ASN A 108 18.52 -16.51 -6.51
CA ASN A 108 19.05 -17.04 -5.25
C ASN A 108 19.06 -18.58 -5.25
N LEU A 109 18.08 -19.23 -5.87
CA LEU A 109 18.12 -20.69 -6.08
C LEU A 109 19.34 -21.11 -6.91
N ASP A 110 19.70 -20.34 -7.94
CA ASP A 110 20.88 -20.62 -8.77
C ASP A 110 22.20 -20.31 -8.02
N ARG A 111 22.17 -19.44 -7.00
CA ARG A 111 23.28 -19.18 -6.07
C ARG A 111 23.43 -20.23 -4.97
N GLY A 112 22.55 -21.22 -4.91
CA GLY A 112 22.62 -22.32 -3.94
C GLY A 112 21.73 -22.17 -2.70
N TYR A 113 20.95 -21.08 -2.57
CA TYR A 113 19.95 -20.99 -1.51
C TYR A 113 18.86 -22.05 -1.69
N THR A 114 18.43 -22.63 -0.59
CA THR A 114 17.34 -23.61 -0.58
C THR A 114 15.98 -22.91 -0.67
N ARG A 115 14.98 -23.62 -1.21
CA ARG A 115 13.60 -23.13 -1.23
C ARG A 115 13.04 -22.80 0.17
N LYS A 116 13.51 -23.51 1.21
CA LYS A 116 13.05 -23.32 2.60
C LYS A 116 13.52 -21.97 3.13
N GLU A 117 14.79 -21.61 2.89
CA GLU A 117 15.35 -20.32 3.28
C GLU A 117 14.66 -19.15 2.56
N LEU A 118 14.25 -19.35 1.31
CA LEU A 118 13.54 -18.33 0.54
C LEU A 118 12.02 -18.26 0.83
N GLY A 119 11.50 -19.14 1.70
CA GLY A 119 10.06 -19.22 1.98
C GLY A 119 9.22 -19.64 0.76
N VAL A 120 9.80 -20.43 -0.15
CA VAL A 120 9.18 -20.81 -1.42
C VAL A 120 8.67 -22.26 -1.36
N SER A 121 7.41 -22.46 -1.73
CA SER A 121 6.82 -23.80 -1.83
C SER A 121 7.45 -24.60 -2.96
N PHE A 122 7.48 -25.93 -2.81
CA PHE A 122 8.05 -26.83 -3.82
C PHE A 122 7.39 -26.65 -5.20
N VAL A 123 6.06 -26.55 -5.23
CA VAL A 123 5.29 -26.33 -6.47
C VAL A 123 5.67 -25.00 -7.13
N LYS A 124 5.81 -23.92 -6.33
CA LYS A 124 6.22 -22.61 -6.84
C LYS A 124 7.62 -22.65 -7.43
N GLU A 125 8.57 -23.32 -6.77
CA GLU A 125 9.93 -23.51 -7.30
C GLU A 125 9.91 -24.21 -8.66
N LYS A 126 9.24 -25.36 -8.75
CA LYS A 126 9.20 -26.14 -10.01
C LYS A 126 8.59 -25.33 -11.15
N ARG A 127 7.48 -24.63 -10.88
CA ARG A 127 6.85 -23.71 -11.85
C ARG A 127 7.82 -22.62 -12.33
N LEU A 128 8.54 -21.99 -11.41
CA LEU A 128 9.53 -20.94 -11.76
C LEU A 128 10.66 -21.49 -12.64
N ARG A 129 11.20 -22.66 -12.31
CA ARG A 129 12.26 -23.30 -13.12
C ARG A 129 11.78 -23.67 -14.53
N VAL A 130 10.55 -24.18 -14.66
CA VAL A 130 9.94 -24.48 -15.97
C VAL A 130 9.78 -23.21 -16.79
N ASN A 131 9.18 -22.16 -16.22
CA ASN A 131 8.99 -20.87 -16.91
C ASN A 131 10.32 -20.28 -17.41
N MET A 132 11.39 -20.39 -16.62
CA MET A 132 12.72 -19.96 -17.03
C MET A 132 13.30 -20.78 -18.18
N ARG A 133 13.13 -22.10 -18.15
CA ARG A 133 13.58 -22.97 -19.26
C ARG A 133 12.84 -22.62 -20.55
N VAL A 134 11.53 -22.41 -20.48
CA VAL A 134 10.71 -21.96 -21.62
C VAL A 134 11.20 -20.62 -22.15
N LYS A 135 11.45 -19.64 -21.26
CA LYS A 135 11.96 -18.32 -21.66
C LYS A 135 13.32 -18.41 -22.36
N LYS A 136 14.26 -19.19 -21.82
CA LYS A 136 15.59 -19.42 -22.45
C LYS A 136 15.46 -20.09 -23.83
N LEU A 137 14.51 -21.02 -24.00
CA LEU A 137 14.24 -21.63 -25.31
C LEU A 137 13.67 -20.61 -26.30
N GLN A 138 12.73 -19.77 -25.87
CA GLN A 138 12.16 -18.71 -26.70
C GLN A 138 13.22 -17.70 -27.15
N GLU A 139 14.13 -17.31 -26.25
CA GLU A 139 15.25 -16.40 -26.57
C GLU A 139 16.18 -17.04 -27.62
N LYS A 140 16.61 -18.29 -27.43
CA LYS A 140 17.43 -19.02 -28.42
C LYS A 140 16.76 -19.14 -29.80
N VAL A 141 15.45 -19.37 -29.84
CA VAL A 141 14.70 -19.45 -31.10
C VAL A 141 14.63 -18.08 -31.79
N LYS A 142 14.46 -17.00 -31.04
CA LYS A 142 14.48 -15.63 -31.59
C LYS A 142 15.85 -15.26 -32.15
N GLU A 143 16.94 -15.63 -31.46
CA GLU A 143 18.31 -15.40 -31.92
C GLU A 143 18.60 -16.14 -33.23
N LYS A 144 18.14 -17.38 -33.39
CA LYS A 144 18.29 -18.15 -34.64
C LYS A 144 17.45 -17.65 -35.82
N LYS A 145 16.46 -16.79 -35.58
CA LYS A 145 15.58 -16.20 -36.60
C LYS A 145 16.03 -14.80 -37.04
N LYS A 146 17.00 -14.20 -36.35
CA LYS A 146 17.74 -13.01 -36.78
C LYS A 146 18.93 -13.42 -37.63
#